data_AF-A0AAU1GCC0-F1
#
_entry.id   AF-A0AAU1GCC0-F1
#
_cell.length_a   1.000
_cell.length_b   1.000
_cell.length_c   1.000
_cell.angle_alpha   90.00
_cell.angle_beta   90.00
_cell.angle_gamma   90.00
#
_symmetry.space_group_name_H-M   'P 1'
#
loop_
_entity.id
_entity.type
_entity.pdbx_description
1 polymer ?
#
loop_
_entity_poly.entity_id
_entity_poly.type
_entity_poly.pdbx_seq_one_letter_code
_entity_poly.pdbx_strand_id
1 'polypeptide(L)'
;MGRSENPVDFSVPERGHLASQLRQCRVAAELTYEQLSLRSGLSSATLKRAAAGRKTPTEVTVVRYIRACGAGDLEIAAGKAYWRRARAAERGFTGRGLPSPSLIGTEGELSQALVSLYQKDGAPSLREMQRRAGKEWLALSSASRIVNRQALPTTPAQMGAFLRACSVPEKQHKPWLDAWNRVVGPGRFVVTRTERLEKWRLLRNSVVHQDPRTFAEIVHSIPGASQSERATPGAMWDRLLYESFVTLDHEVFGKHLRAKIS
;
A
#
# COMPACT_ATOMS: atom_id res chain seq x y z
N MET A 1 -11.19 47.33 -10.02
CA MET A 1 -11.79 46.28 -9.17
C MET A 1 -12.16 45.11 -10.06
N GLY A 2 -11.44 43.99 -9.96
CA GLY A 2 -11.71 42.81 -10.78
C GLY A 2 -13.00 42.11 -10.36
N ARG A 3 -13.67 41.45 -11.31
CA ARG A 3 -14.89 40.65 -11.09
C ARG A 3 -14.76 39.78 -9.84
N SER A 4 -15.76 39.84 -8.95
CA SER A 4 -15.82 39.00 -7.75
C SER A 4 -15.75 37.52 -8.11
N GLU A 5 -15.09 36.72 -7.27
CA GLU A 5 -15.11 35.28 -7.44
C GLU A 5 -16.52 34.74 -7.21
N ASN A 6 -16.95 33.81 -8.06
CA ASN A 6 -18.18 33.07 -7.83
C ASN A 6 -18.10 32.30 -6.48
N PRO A 7 -19.25 32.03 -5.85
CA PRO A 7 -19.32 31.17 -4.67
C PRO A 7 -18.62 29.81 -4.89
N VAL A 8 -18.08 29.25 -3.82
CA VAL A 8 -17.53 27.88 -3.84
C VAL A 8 -18.66 26.88 -3.98
N ASP A 9 -18.49 25.88 -4.84
CA ASP A 9 -19.42 24.76 -4.99
C ASP A 9 -19.21 23.74 -3.84
N PHE A 10 -20.30 23.46 -3.12
CA PHE A 10 -20.37 22.52 -1.99
C PHE A 10 -21.23 21.27 -2.27
N SER A 11 -21.57 20.99 -3.53
CA SER A 11 -22.29 19.75 -3.91
C SER A 11 -21.61 18.47 -3.40
N VAL A 12 -20.28 18.51 -3.25
CA VAL A 12 -19.53 17.56 -2.41
C VAL A 12 -18.87 18.37 -1.27
N PRO A 13 -19.29 18.22 0.00
CA PRO A 13 -18.82 19.04 1.10
C PRO A 13 -17.29 19.09 1.24
N GLU A 14 -16.61 17.93 1.14
CA GLU A 14 -15.16 17.81 1.26
C GLU A 14 -14.42 18.58 0.16
N ARG A 15 -15.00 18.63 -1.04
CA ARG A 15 -14.45 19.37 -2.18
C ARG A 15 -14.60 20.87 -1.99
N GLY A 16 -15.76 21.29 -1.46
CA GLY A 16 -15.98 22.68 -1.06
C GLY A 16 -15.02 23.12 0.04
N HIS A 17 -14.80 22.29 1.07
CA HIS A 17 -13.83 22.58 2.13
C HIS A 17 -12.40 22.74 1.60
N LEU A 18 -11.94 21.85 0.70
CA LEU A 18 -10.64 22.00 0.05
C LEU A 18 -10.55 23.33 -0.72
N ALA A 19 -11.58 23.66 -1.51
CA ALA A 19 -11.60 24.90 -2.29
C ALA A 19 -11.59 26.15 -1.39
N SER A 20 -12.36 26.15 -0.29
CA SER A 20 -12.36 27.22 0.70
C SER A 20 -10.98 27.38 1.36
N GLN A 21 -10.34 26.27 1.73
CA GLN A 21 -8.98 26.31 2.29
C GLN A 21 -7.99 26.94 1.31
N LEU A 22 -8.05 26.58 0.02
CA LEU A 22 -7.17 27.17 -1.00
C LEU A 22 -7.41 28.67 -1.14
N ARG A 23 -8.67 29.12 -1.15
CA ARG A 23 -9.00 30.55 -1.16
C ARG A 23 -8.49 31.27 0.09
N GLN A 24 -8.64 30.67 1.26
CA GLN A 24 -8.14 31.22 2.52
C GLN A 24 -6.62 31.37 2.49
N CYS A 25 -5.86 30.36 2.03
CA CYS A 25 -4.42 30.46 1.86
C CYS A 25 -4.02 31.61 0.93
N ARG A 26 -4.73 31.77 -0.19
CA ARG A 26 -4.46 32.87 -1.14
C ARG A 26 -4.73 34.25 -0.53
N VAL A 27 -5.86 34.39 0.18
CA VAL A 27 -6.25 35.65 0.83
C VAL A 27 -5.28 36.00 1.96
N ALA A 28 -4.90 35.03 2.79
CA ALA A 28 -3.92 35.25 3.87
C ALA A 28 -2.52 35.62 3.33
N ALA A 29 -2.17 35.16 2.14
CA ALA A 29 -0.94 35.55 1.46
C ALA A 29 -1.06 36.86 0.65
N GLU A 30 -2.25 37.48 0.64
CA GLU A 30 -2.56 38.71 -0.10
C GLU A 30 -2.27 38.64 -1.61
N LEU A 31 -2.41 37.45 -2.20
CA LEU A 31 -2.08 37.23 -3.61
C LEU A 31 -3.30 37.33 -4.52
N THR A 32 -3.14 38.01 -5.65
CA THR A 32 -4.04 37.85 -6.79
C THR A 32 -3.80 36.50 -7.47
N TYR A 33 -4.75 36.03 -8.28
CA TYR A 33 -4.52 34.81 -9.08
C TYR A 33 -3.39 34.94 -10.08
N GLU A 34 -3.11 36.16 -10.55
CA GLU A 34 -2.02 36.43 -11.49
C GLU A 34 -0.66 36.31 -10.80
N GLN A 35 -0.52 36.92 -9.61
CA GLN A 35 0.69 36.75 -8.79
C GLN A 35 0.88 35.30 -8.35
N LEU A 36 -0.20 34.64 -7.94
CA LEU A 36 -0.16 33.22 -7.59
C LEU A 36 0.19 32.34 -8.81
N SER A 37 -0.26 32.70 -10.00
CA SER A 37 0.08 32.03 -11.25
C SER A 37 1.58 32.09 -11.52
N LEU A 38 2.18 33.28 -11.38
CA LEU A 38 3.62 33.48 -11.53
C LEU A 38 4.42 32.67 -10.50
N ARG A 39 4.04 32.73 -9.22
CA ARG A 39 4.74 32.01 -8.13
C ARG A 39 4.60 30.50 -8.20
N SER A 40 3.40 30.01 -8.56
CA SER A 40 3.14 28.57 -8.60
C SER A 40 3.58 27.93 -9.91
N GLY A 41 3.72 28.71 -11.00
CA GLY A 41 3.93 28.23 -12.36
C GLY A 41 2.71 27.51 -12.97
N LEU A 42 1.51 27.75 -12.42
CA LEU A 42 0.23 27.21 -12.90
C LEU A 42 -0.60 28.36 -13.46
N SER A 43 -1.34 28.16 -14.55
CA SER A 43 -2.17 29.23 -15.09
C SER A 43 -3.25 29.71 -14.11
N SER A 44 -3.57 31.02 -14.15
CA SER A 44 -4.67 31.61 -13.38
C SER A 44 -5.99 30.86 -13.54
N ALA A 45 -6.29 30.34 -14.75
CA ALA A 45 -7.48 29.53 -15.00
C ALA A 45 -7.46 28.18 -14.25
N THR A 46 -6.29 27.56 -14.08
CA THR A 46 -6.13 26.32 -13.30
C THR A 46 -6.30 26.58 -11.81
N LEU A 47 -5.70 27.66 -11.30
CA LEU A 47 -5.83 28.06 -9.91
C LEU A 47 -7.28 28.41 -9.53
N LYS A 48 -7.98 29.19 -10.38
CA LYS A 48 -9.41 29.49 -10.21
C LYS A 48 -10.26 28.23 -10.22
N ARG A 49 -9.99 27.27 -11.11
CA ARG A 49 -10.70 25.99 -11.14
C ARG A 49 -10.46 25.16 -9.88
N ALA A 50 -9.22 25.10 -9.39
CA ALA A 50 -8.89 24.40 -8.15
C ALA A 50 -9.63 25.00 -6.93
N ALA A 51 -9.77 26.33 -6.89
CA ALA A 51 -10.46 27.06 -5.84
C ALA A 51 -11.98 27.21 -6.06
N ALA A 52 -12.57 26.55 -7.07
CA ALA A 52 -14.00 26.67 -7.37
C ALA A 52 -14.86 25.63 -6.64
N GLY A 53 -14.29 24.51 -6.19
CA GLY A 53 -15.05 23.43 -5.55
C GLY A 53 -15.88 22.59 -6.52
N ARG A 54 -15.66 22.68 -7.85
CA ARG A 54 -16.41 21.92 -8.87
C ARG A 54 -15.81 20.56 -9.23
N LYS A 55 -14.49 20.42 -9.10
CA LYS A 55 -13.74 19.17 -9.34
C LYS A 55 -12.57 19.13 -8.38
N THR A 56 -12.16 17.92 -7.96
CA THR A 56 -10.98 17.81 -7.09
C THR A 56 -9.71 18.05 -7.91
N PRO A 57 -8.87 19.06 -7.57
CA PRO A 57 -7.59 19.27 -8.24
C PRO A 57 -6.63 18.09 -8.02
N THR A 58 -5.52 18.05 -8.75
CA THR A 58 -4.46 17.05 -8.47
C THR A 58 -3.72 17.40 -7.18
N GLU A 59 -3.10 16.41 -6.51
CA GLU A 59 -2.29 16.67 -5.31
C GLU A 59 -1.18 17.69 -5.62
N VAL A 60 -0.52 17.55 -6.77
CA VAL A 60 0.53 18.46 -7.23
C VAL A 60 0.02 19.90 -7.35
N THR A 61 -1.19 20.10 -7.87
CA THR A 61 -1.82 21.43 -7.94
C THR A 61 -2.07 22.00 -6.55
N VAL A 62 -2.58 21.21 -5.60
CA VAL A 62 -2.79 21.65 -4.21
C VAL A 62 -1.47 22.04 -3.55
N VAL A 63 -0.44 21.21 -3.66
CA VAL A 63 0.88 21.48 -3.08
C VAL A 63 1.51 22.73 -3.67
N ARG A 64 1.50 22.89 -5.00
CA ARG A 64 2.03 24.10 -5.66
C ARG A 64 1.27 25.36 -5.30
N TYR A 65 -0.06 25.28 -5.18
CA TYR A 65 -0.90 26.39 -4.76
C TYR A 65 -0.51 26.85 -3.35
N ILE A 66 -0.55 25.94 -2.37
CA ILE A 66 -0.28 26.24 -0.97
C ILE A 66 1.16 26.74 -0.76
N ARG A 67 2.14 26.11 -1.41
CA ARG A 67 3.54 26.53 -1.36
C ARG A 67 3.74 27.93 -1.96
N ALA A 68 3.06 28.26 -3.05
CA ALA A 68 3.15 29.59 -3.67
C ALA A 68 2.51 30.70 -2.82
N CYS A 69 1.61 30.34 -1.90
CA CYS A 69 1.11 31.22 -0.84
C CYS A 69 2.11 31.41 0.31
N GLY A 70 3.31 30.81 0.25
CA GLY A 70 4.35 30.95 1.29
C GLY A 70 4.17 30.01 2.47
N ALA A 71 3.31 29.00 2.37
CA ALA A 71 3.04 28.10 3.48
C ALA A 71 4.16 27.04 3.68
N GLY A 72 4.37 26.62 4.92
CA GLY A 72 5.37 25.63 5.31
C GLY A 72 4.88 24.19 5.18
N ASP A 73 5.68 23.25 5.67
CA ASP A 73 5.41 21.81 5.53
C ASP A 73 4.14 21.37 6.27
N LEU A 74 3.80 22.02 7.39
CA LEU A 74 2.60 21.71 8.17
C LEU A 74 1.32 22.08 7.41
N GLU A 75 1.26 23.26 6.80
CA GLU A 75 0.13 23.70 5.99
C GLU A 75 0.00 22.87 4.72
N ILE A 76 1.13 22.48 4.11
CA ILE A 76 1.15 21.56 2.98
C ILE A 76 0.58 20.21 3.39
N ALA A 77 0.96 19.67 4.56
CA ALA A 77 0.42 18.42 5.08
C ALA A 77 -1.09 18.51 5.35
N ALA A 78 -1.57 19.62 5.92
CA ALA A 78 -2.99 19.89 6.12
C ALA A 78 -3.75 19.96 4.78
N GLY A 79 -3.19 20.66 3.78
CA GLY A 79 -3.74 20.73 2.43
C GLY A 79 -3.86 19.37 1.75
N LYS A 80 -2.83 18.52 1.91
CA LYS A 80 -2.89 17.12 1.44
C LYS A 80 -3.98 16.31 2.14
N ALA A 81 -4.24 16.56 3.43
CA ALA A 81 -5.33 15.91 4.15
C ALA A 81 -6.70 16.33 3.61
N TYR A 82 -6.92 17.63 3.36
CA TYR A 82 -8.14 18.11 2.67
C TYR A 82 -8.28 17.49 1.28
N TRP A 83 -7.18 17.40 0.54
CA TRP A 83 -7.17 16.78 -0.79
C TRP A 83 -7.58 15.31 -0.75
N ARG A 84 -7.03 14.52 0.18
CA ARG A 84 -7.41 13.09 0.35
C ARG A 84 -8.89 12.94 0.65
N ARG A 85 -9.44 13.76 1.55
CA ARG A 85 -10.87 13.76 1.89
C ARG A 85 -11.74 14.08 0.66
N ALA A 86 -11.40 15.13 -0.09
CA ALA A 86 -12.12 15.51 -1.30
C ALA A 86 -12.09 14.38 -2.35
N ARG A 87 -10.92 13.76 -2.55
CA ARG A 87 -10.77 12.62 -3.47
C ARG A 87 -11.55 11.39 -3.01
N ALA A 88 -11.53 11.09 -1.72
CA ALA A 88 -12.27 9.97 -1.14
C ALA A 88 -13.79 10.16 -1.37
N ALA A 89 -14.30 11.34 -1.05
CA ALA A 89 -15.71 11.69 -1.26
C ALA A 89 -16.12 11.62 -2.75
N GLU A 90 -15.28 12.13 -3.66
CA GLU A 90 -15.51 12.05 -5.11
C GLU A 90 -15.54 10.60 -5.63
N ARG A 91 -14.90 9.67 -4.91
CA ARG A 91 -14.91 8.22 -5.20
C ARG A 91 -16.03 7.47 -4.47
N GLY A 92 -16.94 8.18 -3.80
CA GLY A 92 -18.08 7.60 -3.09
C GLY A 92 -17.74 7.05 -1.70
N PHE A 93 -16.60 7.41 -1.12
CA PHE A 93 -16.30 7.06 0.27
C PHE A 93 -17.17 7.89 1.22
N THR A 94 -18.21 7.27 1.78
CA THR A 94 -19.22 7.93 2.62
C THR A 94 -18.85 8.03 4.11
N GLY A 95 -17.57 7.84 4.46
CA GLY A 95 -17.12 8.12 5.82
C GLY A 95 -17.61 7.15 6.90
N ARG A 96 -18.19 5.98 6.55
CA ARG A 96 -18.27 4.87 7.51
C ARG A 96 -16.84 4.62 7.98
N GLY A 97 -16.58 4.93 9.25
CA GLY A 97 -15.25 4.87 9.83
C GLY A 97 -14.58 3.54 9.51
N LEU A 98 -13.25 3.56 9.38
CA LEU A 98 -12.49 2.31 9.25
C LEU A 98 -12.87 1.41 10.42
N PRO A 99 -13.20 0.13 10.18
CA PRO A 99 -13.42 -0.80 11.27
C PRO A 99 -12.16 -0.84 12.14
N SER A 100 -12.34 -0.89 13.46
CA SER A 100 -11.20 -1.06 14.36
C SER A 100 -10.48 -2.35 14.01
N PRO A 101 -9.14 -2.34 13.82
CA PRO A 101 -8.40 -3.57 13.52
C PRO A 101 -8.59 -4.67 14.55
N SER A 102 -8.89 -4.33 15.81
CA SER A 102 -9.19 -5.31 16.87
C SER A 102 -10.49 -6.09 16.64
N LEU A 103 -11.45 -5.52 15.90
CA LEU A 103 -12.77 -6.13 15.66
C LEU A 103 -12.83 -6.94 14.37
N ILE A 104 -11.76 -6.94 13.58
CA ILE A 104 -11.68 -7.72 12.34
C ILE A 104 -11.47 -9.19 12.72
N GLY A 105 -12.43 -10.04 12.36
CA GLY A 105 -12.46 -11.47 12.63
C GLY A 105 -12.50 -12.36 11.38
N THR A 106 -12.83 -11.83 10.20
CA THR A 106 -12.93 -12.63 8.96
C THR A 106 -12.08 -12.11 7.80
N GLU A 107 -11.79 -12.98 6.81
CA GLU A 107 -11.08 -12.62 5.57
C GLU A 107 -11.83 -11.53 4.78
N GLY A 108 -13.17 -11.64 4.73
CA GLY A 108 -14.03 -10.66 4.06
C GLY A 108 -14.01 -9.29 4.72
N GLU A 109 -14.03 -9.25 6.06
CA GLU A 109 -13.91 -8.01 6.84
C GLU A 109 -12.54 -7.36 6.66
N LEU A 110 -11.46 -8.14 6.68
CA LEU A 110 -10.11 -7.63 6.44
C LEU A 110 -9.99 -7.04 5.03
N SER A 111 -10.49 -7.77 4.02
CA SER A 111 -10.53 -7.29 2.63
C SER A 111 -11.27 -5.96 2.51
N GLN A 112 -12.46 -5.87 3.10
CA GLN A 112 -13.27 -4.64 3.11
C GLN A 112 -12.55 -3.49 3.84
N ALA A 113 -11.88 -3.78 4.94
CA ALA A 113 -11.13 -2.80 5.72
C ALA A 113 -9.93 -2.24 4.93
N LEU A 114 -9.20 -3.09 4.19
CA LEU A 114 -8.10 -2.67 3.31
C LEU A 114 -8.58 -1.79 2.15
N VAL A 115 -9.72 -2.12 1.54
CA VAL A 115 -10.34 -1.26 0.51
C VAL A 115 -10.77 0.08 1.10
N SER A 116 -11.30 0.06 2.33
CA SER A 116 -11.71 1.28 3.03
C SER A 116 -10.50 2.16 3.37
N LEU A 117 -9.35 1.58 3.74
CA LEU A 117 -8.08 2.30 3.89
C LEU A 117 -7.65 2.97 2.59
N TYR A 118 -7.69 2.21 1.49
CA TYR A 118 -7.36 2.71 0.16
C TYR A 118 -8.25 3.88 -0.27
N GLN A 119 -9.56 3.76 -0.08
CA GLN A 119 -10.53 4.80 -0.40
C GLN A 119 -10.35 6.04 0.48
N LYS A 120 -10.13 5.86 1.79
CA LYS A 120 -9.89 6.95 2.75
C LYS A 120 -8.65 7.77 2.39
N ASP A 121 -7.60 7.14 1.86
CA ASP A 121 -6.39 7.82 1.37
C ASP A 121 -6.59 8.49 -0.01
N GLY A 122 -7.83 8.56 -0.51
CA GLY A 122 -8.17 9.21 -1.77
C GLY A 122 -8.00 8.33 -3.01
N ALA A 123 -7.92 7.00 -2.80
CA ALA A 123 -7.71 6.00 -3.85
C ALA A 123 -6.51 6.33 -4.75
N PRO A 124 -5.27 6.34 -4.20
CA PRO A 124 -4.06 6.61 -4.97
C PRO A 124 -3.92 5.65 -6.16
N SER A 125 -3.14 6.06 -7.18
CA SER A 125 -2.84 5.13 -8.28
C SER A 125 -1.98 3.97 -7.79
N LEU A 126 -2.04 2.81 -8.45
CA LEU A 126 -1.21 1.65 -8.09
C LEU A 126 0.29 1.97 -8.15
N ARG A 127 0.71 2.83 -9.09
CA ARG A 127 2.09 3.32 -9.19
C ARG A 127 2.49 4.15 -7.99
N GLU A 128 1.59 5.02 -7.52
CA GLU A 128 1.83 5.82 -6.33
C GLU A 128 1.86 4.95 -5.07
N MET A 129 0.98 3.96 -4.98
CA MET A 129 1.02 2.97 -3.90
C MET A 129 2.37 2.23 -3.86
N GLN A 130 2.85 1.74 -5.00
CA GLN A 130 4.15 1.08 -5.11
C GLN A 130 5.31 2.02 -4.73
N ARG A 131 5.28 3.27 -5.20
CA ARG A 131 6.30 4.28 -4.87
C ARG A 131 6.39 4.52 -3.36
N ARG A 132 5.24 4.60 -2.67
CA ARG A 132 5.16 4.79 -1.21
C ARG A 132 5.56 3.55 -0.41
N ALA A 133 5.22 2.37 -0.92
CA ALA A 133 5.50 1.09 -0.27
C ALA A 133 6.96 0.65 -0.37
N GLY A 134 7.65 1.09 -1.42
CA GLY A 134 8.91 0.52 -1.91
C GLY A 134 8.64 -0.62 -2.90
N LYS A 135 9.32 -0.59 -4.06
CA LYS A 135 9.09 -1.52 -5.18
C LYS A 135 9.19 -2.99 -4.78
N GLU A 136 10.15 -3.32 -3.91
CA GLU A 136 10.44 -4.67 -3.42
C GLU A 136 9.29 -5.27 -2.60
N TRP A 137 8.50 -4.42 -1.93
CA TRP A 137 7.54 -4.87 -0.92
C TRP A 137 6.09 -4.88 -1.40
N LEU A 138 5.79 -4.19 -2.50
CA LEU A 138 4.46 -4.16 -3.09
C LEU A 138 4.52 -4.03 -4.62
N ALA A 139 4.36 -5.17 -5.30
CA ALA A 139 4.18 -5.20 -6.76
C ALA A 139 2.83 -4.59 -7.17
N LEU A 140 2.77 -3.95 -8.34
CA LEU A 140 1.54 -3.38 -8.91
C LEU A 140 0.40 -4.40 -9.02
N SER A 141 0.72 -5.63 -9.44
CA SER A 141 -0.24 -6.72 -9.56
C SER A 141 -0.83 -7.12 -8.21
N SER A 142 0.00 -7.15 -7.15
CA SER A 142 -0.45 -7.44 -5.79
C SER A 142 -1.34 -6.34 -5.25
N ALA A 143 -0.93 -5.07 -5.40
CA ALA A 143 -1.75 -3.93 -5.03
C ALA A 143 -3.12 -3.99 -5.73
N SER A 144 -3.14 -4.21 -7.05
CA SER A 144 -4.37 -4.37 -7.84
C SER A 144 -5.30 -5.46 -7.30
N ARG A 145 -4.76 -6.66 -7.04
CA ARG A 145 -5.57 -7.77 -6.50
C ARG A 145 -6.15 -7.45 -5.12
N ILE A 146 -5.39 -6.76 -4.27
CA ILE A 146 -5.86 -6.37 -2.93
C ILE A 146 -6.99 -5.34 -3.03
N VAL A 147 -6.81 -4.24 -3.79
CA VAL A 147 -7.87 -3.23 -3.92
C VAL A 147 -9.11 -3.73 -4.65
N ASN A 148 -8.97 -4.69 -5.56
CA ASN A 148 -10.10 -5.35 -6.23
C ASN A 148 -10.70 -6.51 -5.42
N ARG A 149 -10.26 -6.72 -4.18
CA ARG A 149 -10.73 -7.78 -3.28
C ARG A 149 -10.57 -9.20 -3.83
N GLN A 150 -9.59 -9.39 -4.72
CA GLN A 150 -9.25 -10.69 -5.32
C GLN A 150 -8.20 -11.46 -4.50
N ALA A 151 -7.46 -10.79 -3.64
CA ALA A 151 -6.49 -11.40 -2.74
C ALA A 151 -6.33 -10.59 -1.45
N LEU A 152 -5.92 -11.25 -0.38
CA LEU A 152 -5.39 -10.61 0.82
C LEU A 152 -3.86 -10.53 0.73
N PRO A 153 -3.21 -9.63 1.49
CA PRO A 153 -1.76 -9.64 1.63
C PRO A 153 -1.28 -11.01 2.10
N THR A 154 -0.30 -11.60 1.41
CA THR A 154 0.19 -12.96 1.68
C THR A 154 1.24 -12.99 2.79
N THR A 155 1.96 -11.89 3.00
CA THR A 155 3.05 -11.82 3.99
C THR A 155 2.89 -10.62 4.92
N PRO A 156 3.47 -10.66 6.14
CA PRO A 156 3.49 -9.51 7.03
C PRO A 156 4.18 -8.29 6.39
N ALA A 157 5.23 -8.53 5.60
CA ALA A 157 5.95 -7.49 4.88
C ALA A 157 5.05 -6.81 3.82
N GLN A 158 4.29 -7.60 3.06
CA GLN A 158 3.34 -7.08 2.06
C GLN A 158 2.18 -6.33 2.73
N MET A 159 1.69 -6.83 3.88
CA MET A 159 0.68 -6.12 4.69
C MET A 159 1.21 -4.76 5.15
N GLY A 160 2.41 -4.71 5.74
CA GLY A 160 3.05 -3.46 6.15
C GLY A 160 3.31 -2.52 4.97
N ALA A 161 3.68 -3.05 3.81
CA ALA A 161 3.88 -2.29 2.59
C ALA A 161 2.57 -1.67 2.07
N PHE A 162 1.47 -2.42 2.12
CA PHE A 162 0.14 -1.90 1.77
C PHE A 162 -0.31 -0.79 2.73
N LEU A 163 -0.09 -0.95 4.05
CA LEU A 163 -0.40 0.09 5.03
C LEU A 163 0.40 1.38 4.77
N ARG A 164 1.70 1.27 4.46
CA ARG A 164 2.53 2.41 4.03
C ARG A 164 2.01 3.04 2.74
N ALA A 165 1.60 2.22 1.76
CA ALA A 165 1.04 2.70 0.50
C ALA A 165 -0.19 3.60 0.70
N CYS A 166 -1.05 3.22 1.66
CA CYS A 166 -2.25 3.97 2.06
C CYS A 166 -1.98 5.08 3.09
N SER A 167 -0.72 5.50 3.28
CA SER A 167 -0.32 6.55 4.23
C SER A 167 -0.76 6.30 5.68
N VAL A 168 -0.93 5.04 6.11
CA VAL A 168 -1.29 4.72 7.50
C VAL A 168 -0.07 5.02 8.38
N PRO A 169 -0.21 5.79 9.48
CA PRO A 169 0.90 6.06 10.39
C PRO A 169 1.50 4.77 10.96
N GLU A 170 2.83 4.68 11.05
CA GLU A 170 3.53 3.48 11.52
C GLU A 170 3.08 3.03 12.92
N LYS A 171 2.76 3.99 13.80
CA LYS A 171 2.21 3.72 15.14
C LYS A 171 0.91 2.90 15.11
N GLN A 172 0.16 2.95 14.02
CA GLN A 172 -1.08 2.20 13.84
C GLN A 172 -0.87 0.86 13.14
N HIS A 173 0.33 0.53 12.64
CA HIS A 173 0.55 -0.69 11.86
C HIS A 173 0.38 -1.97 12.68
N LYS A 174 0.79 -1.96 13.95
CA LYS A 174 0.74 -3.14 14.82
C LYS A 174 -0.69 -3.72 14.95
N PRO A 175 -1.72 -2.95 15.33
CA PRO A 175 -3.10 -3.45 15.35
C PRO A 175 -3.57 -4.09 14.04
N TRP A 176 -3.16 -3.55 12.89
CA TRP A 176 -3.48 -4.08 11.58
C TRP A 176 -2.75 -5.39 11.27
N LEU A 177 -1.47 -5.49 11.63
CA LEU A 177 -0.70 -6.73 11.51
C LEU A 177 -1.25 -7.83 12.41
N ASP A 178 -1.66 -7.48 13.63
CA ASP A 178 -2.30 -8.43 14.56
C ASP A 178 -3.65 -8.92 14.00
N ALA A 179 -4.44 -8.03 13.39
CA ALA A 179 -5.68 -8.38 12.71
C ALA A 179 -5.45 -9.35 11.53
N TRP A 180 -4.47 -9.02 10.69
CA TRP A 180 -4.04 -9.88 9.59
C TRP A 180 -3.57 -11.24 10.11
N ASN A 181 -2.82 -11.29 11.21
CA ASN A 181 -2.34 -12.54 11.80
C ASN A 181 -3.46 -13.38 12.43
N ARG A 182 -4.57 -12.80 12.89
CA ARG A 182 -5.73 -13.58 13.35
C ARG A 182 -6.50 -14.20 12.19
N VAL A 183 -6.67 -13.45 11.11
CA VAL A 183 -7.53 -13.80 9.98
C VAL A 183 -6.82 -14.66 8.94
N VAL A 184 -5.61 -14.25 8.55
CA VAL A 184 -4.79 -14.86 7.49
C VAL A 184 -3.66 -15.70 8.08
N GLY A 185 -3.54 -15.69 9.42
CA GLY A 185 -2.41 -16.19 10.18
C GLY A 185 -1.83 -17.54 9.73
N PRO A 186 -0.65 -17.87 10.25
CA PRO A 186 0.17 -18.99 9.80
C PRO A 186 -0.56 -20.32 9.62
N GLY A 187 -1.71 -20.61 10.23
CA GLY A 187 -2.45 -21.87 10.07
C GLY A 187 -2.72 -22.30 8.60
N ARG A 188 -2.92 -21.37 7.66
CA ARG A 188 -3.12 -21.71 6.23
C ARG A 188 -1.82 -22.00 5.48
N PHE A 189 -0.68 -21.54 6.01
CA PHE A 189 0.65 -21.63 5.37
C PHE A 189 1.64 -22.51 6.13
N VAL A 190 1.50 -22.71 7.44
CA VAL A 190 2.41 -23.51 8.27
C VAL A 190 2.27 -24.96 7.89
N VAL A 191 1.05 -25.49 7.75
CA VAL A 191 0.84 -26.91 7.37
C VAL A 191 1.44 -27.21 6.00
N THR A 192 1.22 -26.35 4.99
CA THR A 192 1.79 -26.51 3.65
C THR A 192 3.28 -26.18 3.56
N ARG A 193 3.82 -25.37 4.48
CA ARG A 193 5.22 -24.92 4.46
C ARG A 193 6.15 -25.77 5.34
N THR A 194 5.70 -26.31 6.47
CA THR A 194 6.50 -27.28 7.25
C THR A 194 6.66 -28.57 6.48
N GLU A 195 5.60 -29.07 5.85
CA GLU A 195 5.71 -30.24 4.97
C GLU A 195 6.65 -29.99 3.78
N ARG A 196 6.58 -28.80 3.17
CA ARG A 196 7.45 -28.43 2.05
C ARG A 196 8.91 -28.24 2.50
N LEU A 197 9.15 -27.54 3.60
CA LEU A 197 10.52 -27.31 4.14
C LEU A 197 11.15 -28.61 4.65
N GLU A 198 10.39 -29.48 5.31
CA GLU A 198 10.87 -30.79 5.75
C GLU A 198 11.20 -31.67 4.55
N LYS A 199 10.33 -31.71 3.53
CA LYS A 199 10.61 -32.38 2.25
C LYS A 199 11.86 -31.85 1.58
N TRP A 200 12.06 -30.53 1.53
CA TRP A 200 13.27 -29.93 0.94
C TRP A 200 14.53 -30.16 1.78
N ARG A 201 14.41 -30.24 3.11
CA ARG A 201 15.50 -30.61 4.02
C ARG A 201 15.90 -32.07 3.83
N LEU A 202 14.92 -32.97 3.77
CA LEU A 202 15.13 -34.40 3.49
C LEU A 202 15.75 -34.60 2.10
N LEU A 203 15.29 -33.85 1.09
CA LEU A 203 15.86 -33.88 -0.25
C LEU A 203 17.31 -33.38 -0.26
N ARG A 204 17.61 -32.27 0.42
CA ARG A 204 18.98 -31.78 0.56
C ARG A 204 19.88 -32.84 1.23
N ASN A 205 19.42 -33.42 2.32
CA ASN A 205 20.16 -34.45 3.04
C ASN A 205 20.36 -35.71 2.19
N SER A 206 19.35 -36.14 1.43
CA SER A 206 19.47 -37.31 0.56
C SER A 206 20.50 -37.08 -0.53
N VAL A 207 20.60 -35.87 -1.08
CA VAL A 207 21.64 -35.59 -2.07
C VAL A 207 23.03 -35.45 -1.45
N VAL A 208 23.15 -34.80 -0.28
CA VAL A 208 24.44 -34.68 0.44
C VAL A 208 24.99 -36.04 0.87
N HIS A 209 24.11 -36.92 1.34
CA HIS A 209 24.47 -38.25 1.83
C HIS A 209 24.38 -39.33 0.73
N GLN A 210 24.15 -38.94 -0.53
CA GLN A 210 24.02 -39.84 -1.68
C GLN A 210 23.03 -41.00 -1.45
N ASP A 211 21.86 -40.70 -0.89
CA ASP A 211 20.75 -41.65 -0.72
C ASP A 211 19.76 -41.56 -1.90
N PRO A 212 19.85 -42.48 -2.89
CA PRO A 212 19.05 -42.41 -4.10
C PRO A 212 17.58 -42.79 -3.89
N ARG A 213 17.24 -43.54 -2.82
CA ARG A 213 15.86 -43.99 -2.58
C ARG A 213 15.00 -42.85 -2.04
N THR A 214 15.50 -42.19 -0.99
CA THR A 214 14.86 -41.01 -0.40
C THR A 214 14.77 -39.86 -1.42
N PHE A 215 15.78 -39.70 -2.28
CA PHE A 215 15.74 -38.74 -3.37
C PHE A 215 14.60 -39.02 -4.36
N ALA A 216 14.50 -40.23 -4.91
CA ALA A 216 13.47 -40.58 -5.90
C ALA A 216 12.04 -40.43 -5.34
N GLU A 217 11.81 -40.87 -4.10
CA GLU A 217 10.51 -40.77 -3.43
C GLU A 217 10.06 -39.31 -3.25
N ILE A 218 10.96 -38.45 -2.78
CA ILE A 218 10.63 -37.05 -2.51
C ILE A 218 10.43 -36.30 -3.84
N VAL A 219 11.30 -36.49 -4.82
CA VAL A 219 11.23 -35.75 -6.10
C VAL A 219 9.96 -36.09 -6.90
N HIS A 220 9.49 -37.34 -6.87
CA HIS A 220 8.22 -37.70 -7.50
C HIS A 220 6.99 -37.09 -6.81
N SER A 221 7.11 -36.73 -5.52
CA SER A 221 6.05 -36.05 -4.77
C SER A 221 6.01 -34.52 -4.99
N ILE A 222 6.96 -33.94 -5.73
CA ILE A 222 7.05 -32.49 -5.99
C ILE A 222 6.27 -32.13 -7.26
N PRO A 223 5.20 -31.34 -7.17
CA PRO A 223 4.45 -30.88 -8.34
C PRO A 223 5.31 -29.99 -9.24
N GLY A 224 5.33 -30.29 -10.54
CA GLY A 224 6.06 -29.48 -11.53
C GLY A 224 7.57 -29.70 -11.57
N ALA A 225 8.11 -30.76 -10.95
CA ALA A 225 9.49 -31.19 -11.18
C ALA A 225 9.65 -31.71 -12.62
N SER A 226 10.65 -31.21 -13.34
CA SER A 226 10.97 -31.58 -14.73
C SER A 226 11.55 -33.00 -14.84
N GLN A 227 11.59 -33.58 -16.03
CA GLN A 227 12.20 -34.91 -16.23
C GLN A 227 13.70 -34.92 -15.91
N SER A 228 14.43 -33.83 -16.17
CA SER A 228 15.87 -33.73 -15.83
C SER A 228 16.11 -33.61 -14.33
N GLU A 229 15.24 -32.89 -13.62
CA GLU A 229 15.22 -32.76 -12.16
C GLU A 229 14.90 -34.09 -11.48
N ARG A 230 14.03 -34.91 -12.09
CA ARG A 230 13.73 -36.28 -11.63
C ARG A 230 14.87 -37.27 -11.89
N ALA A 231 15.66 -37.04 -12.93
CA ALA A 231 16.70 -37.96 -13.36
C ALA A 231 18.04 -37.79 -12.63
N THR A 232 18.41 -36.58 -12.20
CA THR A 232 19.72 -36.33 -11.59
C THR A 232 19.67 -35.39 -10.39
N PRO A 233 20.37 -35.71 -9.28
CA PRO A 233 20.49 -34.82 -8.13
C PRO A 233 21.15 -33.47 -8.44
N GLY A 234 22.04 -33.43 -9.43
CA GLY A 234 22.70 -32.20 -9.90
C GLY A 234 21.74 -31.14 -10.43
N ALA A 235 20.79 -31.51 -11.28
CA ALA A 235 19.79 -30.57 -11.82
C ALA A 235 18.83 -30.02 -10.76
N MET A 236 18.63 -30.78 -9.67
CA MET A 236 17.81 -30.38 -8.53
C MET A 236 18.53 -29.40 -7.59
N TRP A 237 19.86 -29.45 -7.51
CA TRP A 237 20.68 -28.58 -6.65
C TRP A 237 20.55 -27.10 -6.99
N ASP A 238 20.49 -26.74 -8.27
CA ASP A 238 20.37 -25.35 -8.70
C ASP A 238 19.03 -24.75 -8.29
N ARG A 239 17.96 -25.54 -8.36
CA ARG A 239 16.63 -25.15 -7.88
C ARG A 239 16.55 -25.07 -6.36
N LEU A 240 17.21 -26.00 -5.66
CA LEU A 240 17.35 -26.00 -4.20
C LEU A 240 18.05 -24.74 -3.69
N LEU A 241 19.11 -24.29 -4.37
CA LEU A 241 19.83 -23.07 -4.03
C LEU A 241 18.96 -21.81 -4.24
N TYR A 242 18.19 -21.77 -5.33
CA TYR A 242 17.27 -20.66 -5.61
C TYR A 242 16.11 -20.58 -4.61
N GLU A 243 15.40 -21.69 -4.35
CA GLU A 243 14.25 -21.69 -3.43
C GLU A 243 14.67 -21.53 -1.95
N SER A 244 15.87 -21.99 -1.57
CA SER A 244 16.40 -21.78 -0.21
C SER A 244 16.77 -20.31 0.09
N PHE A 245 17.23 -19.56 -0.92
CA PHE A 245 17.57 -18.14 -0.80
C PHE A 245 16.31 -17.29 -0.51
N VAL A 246 15.20 -17.58 -1.19
CA VAL A 246 13.89 -16.91 -0.97
C VAL A 246 13.35 -17.18 0.44
N THR A 247 13.71 -18.31 1.06
CA THR A 247 13.31 -18.63 2.44
C THR A 247 14.19 -18.02 3.53
N LEU A 248 15.47 -17.77 3.25
CA LEU A 248 16.43 -17.18 4.20
C LEU A 248 16.11 -15.72 4.54
N ASP A 249 15.60 -14.94 3.58
CA ASP A 249 15.14 -13.57 3.83
C ASP A 249 14.08 -13.50 4.95
N HIS A 250 13.24 -14.54 5.09
CA HIS A 250 12.21 -14.57 6.13
C HIS A 250 12.76 -14.89 7.53
N GLU A 251 13.84 -15.67 7.65
CA GLU A 251 14.48 -15.92 8.96
C GLU A 251 15.23 -14.67 9.45
N VAL A 252 15.88 -13.95 8.55
CA VAL A 252 16.57 -12.69 8.87
C VAL A 252 15.57 -11.63 9.34
N PHE A 253 14.43 -11.49 8.66
CA PHE A 253 13.36 -10.57 9.09
C PHE A 253 12.63 -11.04 10.36
N GLY A 254 12.42 -12.35 10.54
CA GLY A 254 11.81 -12.92 11.75
C GLY A 254 12.68 -12.77 13.00
N LYS A 255 14.01 -12.87 12.86
CA LYS A 255 14.97 -12.61 13.94
C LYS A 255 15.04 -11.13 14.30
N HIS A 256 14.97 -10.21 13.33
CA HIS A 256 14.94 -8.78 13.62
C HIS A 256 13.66 -8.30 14.33
N LEU A 257 12.52 -8.97 14.09
CA LEU A 257 11.29 -8.69 14.84
C LEU A 257 11.34 -9.26 16.27
N ARG A 258 11.96 -10.43 16.49
CA ARG A 258 12.15 -10.97 17.85
C ARG A 258 13.18 -10.17 18.65
N ALA A 259 14.26 -9.70 18.02
CA ALA A 259 15.31 -8.91 18.66
C ALA A 259 14.89 -7.47 19.04
N LYS A 260 13.72 -6.98 18.58
CA LYS A 260 13.12 -5.71 19.02
C LYS A 260 11.99 -5.89 20.06
N ILE A 261 11.69 -7.13 20.45
CA ILE A 261 10.67 -7.50 21.43
C ILE A 261 11.33 -8.09 22.70
N SER A 262 12.66 -8.10 22.78
CA SER A 262 13.44 -8.29 24.00
C SER A 262 14.16 -6.99 24.34
#